data_AF-A0ABC8E9Q8-F1
#
_entry.id   AF-A0ABC8E9Q8-F1
#
_cell.length_a   1.000
_cell.length_b   1.000
_cell.length_c   1.000
_cell.angle_alpha   90.00
_cell.angle_beta   90.00
_cell.angle_gamma   90.00
#
_symmetry.space_group_name_H-M   'P 1'
#
loop_
_entity.id
_entity.type
_entity.pdbx_description
1 polymer ?
#
loop_
_entity_poly.entity_id
_entity_poly.type
_entity_poly.pdbx_seq_one_letter_code
_entity_poly.pdbx_strand_id
1 'polypeptide(L)'
;MFKLKKTFQLLVLSLLILSLKNINVYAQNSNTHDFIFKIGNEHIKLIKDDNGKVLEEEHIIDLTKEQLIDRLVVVKGYTKEEAISKIDSNKNKSKLQNYLLNSSFIRYREVYKVYHEGPCATQLGGWITENVQGHYGWIESIDSGYFKALSSGNYELKDVSMTKPLLASSDRAVFRASGTIVIETSRSSTSEFSVNNLKMFGFTTAYQESSKYFMRKHVGYVYNYTPFGRG
;
A
#
# COMPACT_ATOMS: atom_id res chain seq x y z
N MET A 1 -39.73 33.89 -5.71
CA MET A 1 -39.05 33.16 -6.81
C MET A 1 -37.58 32.76 -6.54
N PHE A 2 -37.07 32.83 -5.29
CA PHE A 2 -35.64 32.57 -4.98
C PHE A 2 -35.35 31.23 -4.25
N LYS A 3 -36.36 30.53 -3.73
CA LYS A 3 -36.15 29.27 -2.98
C LYS A 3 -35.88 28.05 -3.86
N LEU A 4 -36.36 28.04 -5.11
CA LEU A 4 -36.22 26.89 -6.02
C LEU A 4 -34.77 26.71 -6.55
N LYS A 5 -33.99 27.78 -6.67
CA LYS A 5 -32.61 27.73 -7.19
C LYS A 5 -31.63 27.08 -6.20
N LYS A 6 -31.78 27.33 -4.89
CA LYS A 6 -30.90 26.75 -3.85
C LYS A 6 -31.10 25.24 -3.69
N THR A 7 -32.34 24.77 -3.71
CA THR A 7 -32.63 23.32 -3.66
C THR A 7 -32.17 22.59 -4.91
N PHE A 8 -32.26 23.21 -6.09
CA PHE A 8 -31.78 22.62 -7.35
C PHE A 8 -30.25 22.52 -7.39
N GLN A 9 -29.53 23.53 -6.89
CA GLN A 9 -28.06 23.49 -6.80
C GLN A 9 -27.56 22.44 -5.79
N LEU A 10 -28.25 22.27 -4.65
CA LEU A 10 -27.95 21.21 -3.69
C LEU A 10 -28.21 19.81 -4.26
N LEU A 11 -29.28 19.65 -5.04
CA LEU A 11 -29.60 18.39 -5.73
C LEU A 11 -28.57 18.06 -6.82
N VAL A 12 -28.13 19.05 -7.60
CA VAL A 12 -27.11 18.86 -8.64
C VAL A 12 -25.75 18.56 -8.03
N LEU A 13 -25.38 19.20 -6.91
CA LEU A 13 -24.14 18.92 -6.21
C LEU A 13 -24.14 17.51 -5.59
N SER A 14 -25.25 17.07 -5.00
CA SER A 14 -25.37 15.71 -4.47
C SER A 14 -25.40 14.65 -5.58
N LEU A 15 -26.03 14.93 -6.73
CA LEU A 15 -25.98 14.07 -7.92
C LEU A 15 -24.58 14.00 -8.56
N LEU A 16 -23.81 15.09 -8.54
CA LEU A 16 -22.42 15.10 -9.02
C LEU A 16 -21.51 14.25 -8.12
N ILE A 17 -21.72 14.34 -6.80
CA ILE A 17 -21.01 13.56 -5.77
C ILE A 17 -21.38 12.07 -5.84
N LEU A 18 -22.64 11.74 -6.15
CA LEU A 18 -23.11 10.36 -6.36
C LEU A 18 -22.59 9.73 -7.67
N SER A 19 -22.22 10.54 -8.67
CA SER A 19 -21.63 10.04 -9.93
C SER A 19 -20.20 9.53 -9.76
N LEU A 20 -19.53 9.94 -8.67
CA LEU A 20 -18.26 9.39 -8.20
C LEU A 20 -18.58 8.18 -7.33
N LYS A 21 -18.59 6.98 -7.94
CA LYS A 21 -18.78 5.70 -7.22
C LYS A 21 -17.85 5.66 -6.00
N ASN A 22 -18.44 5.68 -4.79
CA ASN A 22 -17.85 5.44 -3.45
C ASN A 22 -17.97 6.58 -2.41
N ILE A 23 -18.83 7.58 -2.61
CA ILE A 23 -19.07 8.62 -1.58
C ILE A 23 -20.39 8.32 -0.84
N ASN A 24 -20.30 7.98 0.45
CA ASN A 24 -21.47 7.92 1.33
C ASN A 24 -21.57 9.23 2.13
N VAL A 25 -22.66 9.97 1.96
CA VAL A 25 -22.95 11.19 2.72
C VAL A 25 -23.75 10.80 3.96
N TYR A 26 -23.22 11.03 5.16
CA TYR A 26 -23.79 10.46 6.39
C TYR A 26 -24.46 11.47 7.34
N ALA A 27 -24.15 12.78 7.27
CA ALA A 27 -24.84 13.76 8.10
C ALA A 27 -24.70 15.20 7.58
N GLN A 28 -25.78 15.96 7.70
CA GLN A 28 -25.80 17.41 7.65
C GLN A 28 -26.19 17.90 9.05
N ASN A 29 -25.28 18.58 9.76
CA ASN A 29 -25.63 19.17 11.05
C ASN A 29 -26.33 20.51 10.79
N SER A 30 -27.64 20.59 11.07
CA SER A 30 -28.47 21.76 10.77
C SER A 30 -28.03 23.04 11.49
N ASN A 31 -27.23 22.93 12.54
CA ASN A 31 -26.83 24.06 13.39
C ASN A 31 -25.45 24.65 13.04
N THR A 32 -24.59 23.94 12.29
CA THR A 32 -23.21 24.38 12.03
C THR A 32 -22.84 24.50 10.54
N HIS A 33 -23.77 24.23 9.62
CA HIS A 33 -23.50 24.25 8.15
C HIS A 33 -22.37 23.31 7.70
N ASP A 34 -21.94 22.40 8.59
CA ASP A 34 -20.91 21.40 8.34
C ASP A 34 -21.47 20.26 7.49
N PHE A 35 -20.74 19.87 6.46
CA PHE A 35 -21.00 18.66 5.68
C PHE A 35 -19.86 17.68 5.88
N ILE A 36 -20.18 16.44 6.26
CA ILE A 36 -19.19 15.37 6.39
C ILE A 36 -19.42 14.34 5.29
N PHE A 37 -18.42 14.17 4.44
CA PHE A 37 -18.39 13.20 3.35
C PHE A 37 -17.50 12.04 3.72
N LYS A 38 -17.95 10.80 3.55
CA LYS A 38 -17.08 9.63 3.71
C LYS A 38 -16.67 9.08 2.36
N ILE A 39 -15.36 9.04 2.09
CA ILE A 39 -14.75 8.43 0.92
C ILE A 39 -13.81 7.33 1.40
N GLY A 40 -14.22 6.07 1.31
CA GLY A 40 -13.44 4.96 1.89
C GLY A 40 -13.28 5.09 3.41
N ASN A 41 -12.04 5.24 3.89
CA ASN A 41 -11.72 5.47 5.32
C ASN A 41 -11.55 6.94 5.69
N GLU A 42 -11.72 7.86 4.74
CA GLU A 42 -11.57 9.28 4.94
C GLU A 42 -12.92 9.95 5.13
N HIS A 43 -13.02 10.84 6.11
CA HIS A 43 -14.15 11.74 6.32
C HIS A 43 -13.70 13.16 6.03
N ILE A 44 -14.24 13.79 5.01
CA ILE A 44 -13.95 15.17 4.67
C ILE A 44 -15.04 16.03 5.31
N LYS A 45 -14.68 16.86 6.28
CA LYS A 45 -15.55 17.87 6.87
C LYS A 45 -15.32 19.19 6.15
N LEU A 46 -16.34 19.68 5.46
CA LEU A 46 -16.33 21.03 4.88
C LEU A 46 -16.92 22.01 5.88
N ILE A 47 -16.11 22.98 6.30
CA ILE A 47 -16.54 24.12 7.11
C ILE A 47 -16.95 25.24 6.16
N LYS A 48 -18.19 25.71 6.28
CA LYS A 48 -18.75 26.73 5.38
C LYS A 48 -19.16 27.99 6.14
N ASP A 49 -19.11 29.13 5.45
CA ASP A 49 -19.72 30.36 5.94
C ASP A 49 -21.26 30.32 5.82
N ASP A 50 -21.94 31.33 6.38
CA ASP A 50 -23.41 31.47 6.33
C ASP A 50 -23.97 31.56 4.89
N ASN A 51 -23.10 31.82 3.91
CA ASN A 51 -23.44 31.89 2.48
C ASN A 51 -23.19 30.55 1.75
N GLY A 52 -22.68 29.53 2.44
CA GLY A 52 -22.38 28.22 1.91
C GLY A 52 -21.05 28.11 1.15
N LYS A 53 -20.17 29.12 1.25
CA LYS A 53 -18.80 29.08 0.71
C LYS A 53 -17.92 28.24 1.64
N VAL A 54 -17.17 27.30 1.08
CA VAL A 54 -16.19 26.51 1.84
C VAL A 54 -15.06 27.43 2.31
N LEU A 55 -14.85 27.47 3.61
CA LEU A 55 -13.78 28.21 4.28
C LEU A 55 -12.57 27.30 4.55
N GLU A 56 -12.83 26.05 4.94
CA GLU A 56 -11.81 25.08 5.31
C GLU A 56 -12.30 23.66 5.01
N GLU A 57 -11.36 22.79 4.64
CA GLU A 57 -11.57 21.36 4.43
C GLU A 57 -10.74 20.60 5.47
N GLU A 58 -11.40 19.94 6.40
CA GLU A 58 -10.76 19.10 7.41
C GLU A 58 -10.87 17.62 6.97
N HIS A 59 -9.73 16.98 6.74
CA HIS A 59 -9.65 15.58 6.37
C HIS A 59 -9.43 14.72 7.61
N ILE A 60 -10.43 13.91 7.97
CA ILE A 60 -10.45 13.04 9.15
C ILE A 60 -10.37 11.58 8.68
N ILE A 61 -9.19 10.96 8.74
CA ILE A 61 -9.03 9.56 8.32
C ILE A 61 -9.17 8.60 9.50
N ASP A 62 -10.05 7.61 9.33
CA ASP A 62 -10.17 6.44 10.21
C ASP A 62 -9.00 5.48 9.97
N LEU A 63 -8.09 5.45 10.95
CA LEU A 63 -7.01 4.47 10.96
C LEU A 63 -7.57 3.06 11.16
N THR A 64 -7.03 2.08 10.42
CA THR A 64 -7.36 0.67 10.64
C THR A 64 -6.85 0.21 12.01
N LYS A 65 -7.38 -0.90 12.53
CA LYS A 65 -6.94 -1.46 13.82
C LYS A 65 -5.43 -1.75 13.81
N GLU A 66 -4.90 -2.33 12.74
CA GLU A 66 -3.46 -2.58 12.59
C GLU A 66 -2.63 -1.29 12.56
N GLN A 67 -3.10 -0.25 11.86
CA GLN A 67 -2.42 1.04 11.86
C GLN A 67 -2.39 1.69 13.26
N LEU A 68 -3.46 1.55 14.03
CA LEU A 68 -3.52 2.01 15.42
C LEU A 68 -2.57 1.21 16.32
N ILE A 69 -2.49 -0.11 16.13
CA ILE A 69 -1.57 -0.99 16.87
C ILE A 69 -0.12 -0.58 16.60
N ASP A 70 0.27 -0.49 15.31
CA ASP A 70 1.61 -0.08 14.91
C ASP A 70 2.00 1.26 15.55
N ARG A 71 1.10 2.24 15.53
CA ARG A 71 1.33 3.57 16.13
C ARG A 71 1.46 3.52 17.64
N LEU A 72 0.64 2.74 18.34
CA LEU A 72 0.72 2.61 19.79
C LEU A 72 2.02 1.94 20.24
N VAL A 73 2.46 0.91 19.52
CA VAL A 73 3.73 0.24 19.79
C VAL A 73 4.88 1.24 19.68
N VAL A 74 4.89 2.07 18.63
CA VAL A 74 6.02 2.99 18.41
C VAL A 74 5.94 4.27 19.25
N VAL A 75 4.77 4.93 19.30
CA VAL A 75 4.61 6.22 20.01
C VAL A 75 4.59 6.06 21.52
N LYS A 76 4.07 4.93 22.03
CA LYS A 76 3.93 4.68 23.47
C LYS A 76 4.82 3.56 23.99
N GLY A 77 5.53 2.83 23.12
CA GLY A 77 6.39 1.73 23.54
C GLY A 77 5.61 0.49 24.01
N TYR A 78 4.33 0.38 23.65
CA TYR A 78 3.50 -0.76 24.06
C TYR A 78 3.92 -2.05 23.36
N THR A 79 3.69 -3.19 23.99
CA THR A 79 3.66 -4.46 23.28
C THR A 79 2.45 -4.51 22.34
N LYS A 80 2.45 -5.45 21.38
CA LYS A 80 1.29 -5.61 20.48
C LYS A 80 0.04 -5.96 21.28
N GLU A 81 0.17 -6.79 22.30
CA GLU A 81 -0.91 -7.23 23.17
C GLU A 81 -1.48 -6.06 23.99
N GLU A 82 -0.61 -5.20 24.52
CA GLU A 82 -1.01 -3.97 25.22
C GLU A 82 -1.72 -2.99 24.28
N ALA A 83 -1.20 -2.81 23.06
CA ALA A 83 -1.81 -1.95 22.06
C ALA A 83 -3.20 -2.45 21.66
N ILE A 84 -3.38 -3.76 21.45
CA ILE A 84 -4.67 -4.39 21.17
C ILE A 84 -5.64 -4.14 22.33
N SER A 85 -5.21 -4.44 23.57
CA SER A 85 -6.02 -4.23 24.77
C SER A 85 -6.45 -2.77 24.93
N LYS A 86 -5.54 -1.82 24.65
CA LYS A 86 -5.86 -0.38 24.70
C LYS A 86 -6.81 0.06 23.61
N ILE A 87 -6.77 -0.52 22.42
CA ILE A 87 -7.75 -0.20 21.36
C ILE A 87 -9.12 -0.75 21.74
N ASP A 88 -9.19 -2.01 22.20
CA ASP A 88 -10.44 -2.69 22.48
C ASP A 88 -11.15 -2.16 23.74
N SER A 89 -10.40 -1.65 24.71
CA SER A 89 -10.95 -1.04 25.94
C SER A 89 -11.27 0.45 25.83
N ASN A 90 -10.88 1.13 24.74
CA ASN A 90 -11.04 2.57 24.64
C ASN A 90 -12.45 2.98 24.21
N LYS A 91 -13.22 3.50 25.17
CA LYS A 91 -14.57 4.04 24.94
C LYS A 91 -14.60 5.27 24.03
N ASN A 92 -13.48 5.95 23.81
CA ASN A 92 -13.38 7.15 22.99
C ASN A 92 -12.28 7.01 21.93
N LYS A 93 -12.58 6.19 20.92
CA LYS A 93 -11.68 5.86 19.81
C LYS A 93 -11.20 7.10 19.03
N SER A 94 -12.06 8.11 18.84
CA SER A 94 -11.71 9.34 18.11
C SER A 94 -10.65 10.18 18.84
N LYS A 95 -10.73 10.29 20.17
CA LYS A 95 -9.72 11.02 20.96
C LYS A 95 -8.33 10.36 20.87
N LEU A 96 -8.28 9.02 20.94
CA LEU A 96 -7.02 8.28 20.79
C LEU A 96 -6.45 8.42 19.38
N GLN A 97 -7.30 8.31 18.36
CA GLN A 97 -6.92 8.47 16.97
C GLN A 97 -6.33 9.88 16.71
N ASN A 98 -6.98 10.94 17.19
CA ASN A 98 -6.48 12.31 17.05
C ASN A 98 -5.11 12.50 17.73
N TYR A 99 -4.92 11.94 18.93
CA TYR A 99 -3.62 11.97 19.60
C TYR A 99 -2.52 11.27 18.77
N LEU A 100 -2.81 10.10 18.22
CA LEU A 100 -1.86 9.31 17.42
C LEU A 100 -1.59 9.90 16.04
N LEU A 101 -2.52 10.68 15.49
CA LEU A 101 -2.32 11.47 14.29
C LEU A 101 -1.45 12.71 14.57
N ASN A 102 -1.61 13.35 15.72
CA ASN A 102 -0.80 14.51 16.09
C ASN A 102 0.62 14.18 16.59
N SER A 103 0.97 12.90 16.66
CA SER A 103 2.30 12.46 17.07
C SER A 103 3.15 12.09 15.85
N SER A 104 4.38 12.58 15.79
CA SER A 104 5.39 12.13 14.82
C SER A 104 6.15 10.93 15.38
N PHE A 105 6.46 9.94 14.54
CA PHE A 105 7.32 8.83 14.94
C PHE A 105 8.11 8.27 13.76
N ILE A 106 9.23 7.62 14.08
CA ILE A 106 10.06 6.91 13.11
C ILE A 106 9.62 5.45 13.05
N ARG A 107 9.38 4.95 11.84
CA ARG A 107 9.03 3.56 11.56
C ARG A 107 10.11 2.94 10.69
N TYR A 108 10.69 1.87 11.19
CA TYR A 108 11.51 0.96 10.39
C TYR A 108 10.65 -0.19 9.88
N ARG A 109 10.64 -0.44 8.56
CA ARG A 109 9.81 -1.51 7.98
C ARG A 109 10.42 -2.11 6.73
N GLU A 110 10.03 -3.35 6.48
CA GLU A 110 10.21 -3.98 5.19
C GLU A 110 9.16 -3.46 4.20
N VAL A 111 9.59 -3.17 2.98
CA VAL A 111 8.73 -2.85 1.83
C VAL A 111 9.14 -3.72 0.66
N TYR A 112 8.17 -4.32 0.00
CA TYR A 112 8.45 -5.23 -1.11
C TYR A 112 7.25 -5.39 -2.04
N LYS A 113 7.56 -5.90 -3.23
CA LYS A 113 6.58 -6.41 -4.18
C LYS A 113 6.95 -7.81 -4.61
N VAL A 114 5.94 -8.67 -4.71
CA VAL A 114 6.08 -10.03 -5.23
C VAL A 114 5.76 -10.02 -6.72
N TYR A 115 6.61 -10.66 -7.51
CA TYR A 115 6.49 -10.85 -8.95
C TYR A 115 6.36 -12.33 -9.26
N HIS A 116 5.45 -12.67 -10.17
CA HIS A 116 5.18 -14.03 -10.59
C HIS A 116 5.53 -14.23 -12.05
N GLU A 117 6.35 -15.24 -12.34
CA GLU A 117 6.69 -15.70 -13.68
C GLU A 117 6.27 -17.16 -13.82
N GLY A 118 5.00 -17.34 -14.17
CA GLY A 118 4.33 -18.63 -14.05
C GLY A 118 4.33 -19.10 -12.58
N PRO A 119 4.79 -20.32 -12.28
CA PRO A 119 4.80 -20.85 -10.91
C PRO A 119 5.93 -20.26 -10.04
N CYS A 120 6.83 -19.45 -10.60
CA CYS A 120 7.97 -18.90 -9.87
C CYS A 120 7.60 -17.55 -9.25
N ALA A 121 7.84 -17.39 -7.94
CA ALA A 121 7.56 -16.17 -7.21
C ALA A 121 8.86 -15.55 -6.67
N THR A 122 9.10 -14.28 -7.01
CA THR A 122 10.29 -13.55 -6.56
C THR A 122 9.89 -12.29 -5.83
N GLN A 123 10.70 -11.87 -4.88
CA GLN A 123 10.43 -10.70 -4.05
C GLN A 123 11.53 -9.67 -4.26
N LEU A 124 11.15 -8.47 -4.68
CA LEU A 124 12.01 -7.30 -4.80
C LEU A 124 11.57 -6.27 -3.77
N GLY A 125 12.49 -5.83 -2.94
CA GLY A 125 12.18 -4.93 -1.85
C GLY A 125 13.41 -4.51 -1.07
N GLY A 126 13.17 -4.06 0.16
CA GLY A 126 14.20 -3.59 1.05
C GLY A 126 13.65 -3.15 2.38
N TRP A 127 14.56 -2.63 3.20
CA TRP A 127 14.23 -2.00 4.47
C TRP A 127 14.36 -0.50 4.33
N ILE A 128 13.35 0.20 4.85
CA ILE A 128 13.31 1.66 4.83
C ILE A 128 13.02 2.19 6.23
N THR A 129 13.51 3.41 6.45
CA THR A 129 13.17 4.23 7.59
C THR A 129 12.27 5.36 7.11
N GLU A 130 11.09 5.45 7.73
CA GLU A 130 10.07 6.44 7.43
C GLU A 130 9.82 7.32 8.66
N ASN A 131 9.64 8.61 8.45
CA ASN A 131 9.03 9.48 9.43
C ASN A 131 7.53 9.57 9.10
N VAL A 132 6.69 9.41 10.12
CA VAL A 132 5.24 9.44 9.97
C VAL A 132 4.69 10.50 10.90
N GLN A 133 3.97 11.48 10.34
CA GLN A 133 3.24 12.49 11.09
C GLN A 133 1.83 12.64 10.50
N GLY A 134 0.80 12.51 11.34
CA GLY A 134 -0.59 12.56 10.86
C GLY A 134 -0.83 11.49 9.81
N HIS A 135 -1.23 11.94 8.63
CA HIS A 135 -1.53 11.11 7.46
C HIS A 135 -0.35 10.97 6.51
N TYR A 136 0.72 11.73 6.71
CA TYR A 136 1.84 11.80 5.79
C TYR A 136 3.02 10.97 6.31
N GLY A 137 3.54 10.10 5.46
CA GLY A 137 4.86 9.50 5.64
C GLY A 137 5.84 10.11 4.64
N TRP A 138 7.09 10.29 5.06
CA TRP A 138 8.21 10.48 4.14
C TRP A 138 9.34 9.53 4.50
N ILE A 139 10.04 9.08 3.47
CA ILE A 139 11.17 8.17 3.54
C ILE A 139 12.40 9.00 3.92
N GLU A 140 13.00 8.70 5.05
CA GLU A 140 14.25 9.33 5.50
C GLU A 140 15.45 8.64 4.84
N SER A 141 15.44 7.31 4.81
CA SER A 141 16.52 6.51 4.22
C SER A 141 16.02 5.19 3.65
N ILE A 142 16.82 4.65 2.73
CA ILE A 142 16.74 3.25 2.32
C ILE A 142 17.97 2.55 2.89
N ASP A 143 17.74 1.63 3.82
CA ASP A 143 18.80 1.01 4.61
C ASP A 143 19.42 -0.18 3.88
N SER A 144 18.57 -0.94 3.16
CA SER A 144 19.03 -2.04 2.31
C SER A 144 18.02 -2.36 1.21
N GLY A 145 18.48 -3.09 0.20
CA GLY A 145 17.64 -3.66 -0.83
C GLY A 145 17.98 -5.14 -1.03
N TYR A 146 17.00 -5.92 -1.46
CA TYR A 146 17.20 -7.32 -1.81
C TYR A 146 16.34 -7.71 -3.03
N PHE A 147 16.80 -8.76 -3.72
CA PHE A 147 16.03 -9.48 -4.73
C PHE A 147 16.24 -10.97 -4.54
N LYS A 148 15.18 -11.71 -4.20
CA LYS A 148 15.27 -13.12 -3.79
C LYS A 148 14.13 -13.96 -4.36
N ALA A 149 14.37 -15.25 -4.53
CA ALA A 149 13.32 -16.25 -4.72
C ALA A 149 12.54 -16.43 -3.40
N LEU A 150 11.22 -16.65 -3.50
CA LEU A 150 10.38 -16.96 -2.33
C LEU A 150 10.38 -18.44 -1.97
N SER A 151 10.79 -19.31 -2.89
CA SER A 151 10.95 -20.74 -2.64
C SER A 151 12.43 -21.11 -2.58
N SER A 152 12.77 -22.05 -1.70
CA SER A 152 14.07 -22.74 -1.68
C SER A 152 14.05 -24.07 -2.46
N GLY A 153 13.02 -24.30 -3.27
CA GLY A 153 12.74 -25.59 -3.93
C GLY A 153 12.96 -25.58 -5.44
N ASN A 154 11.88 -25.85 -6.20
CA ASN A 154 11.88 -26.19 -7.64
C ASN A 154 12.51 -25.15 -8.59
N TYR A 155 12.85 -23.96 -8.11
CA TYR A 155 13.53 -22.94 -8.89
C TYR A 155 14.44 -22.11 -8.00
N GLU A 156 15.45 -21.54 -8.63
CA GLU A 156 16.40 -20.64 -8.01
C GLU A 156 16.50 -19.34 -8.80
N LEU A 157 16.98 -18.29 -8.14
CA LEU A 157 17.28 -17.01 -8.77
C LEU A 157 18.81 -16.85 -8.83
N LYS A 158 19.35 -16.88 -10.03
CA LYS A 158 20.79 -16.77 -10.35
C LYS A 158 21.11 -15.45 -11.03
N ASP A 159 22.41 -15.14 -11.10
CA ASP A 159 22.95 -13.96 -11.78
C ASP A 159 22.28 -12.66 -11.33
N VAL A 160 21.99 -12.57 -10.03
CA VAL A 160 21.27 -11.43 -9.45
C VAL A 160 22.14 -10.19 -9.55
N SER A 161 21.62 -9.19 -10.24
CA SER A 161 22.17 -7.84 -10.26
C SER A 161 21.13 -6.89 -9.72
N MET A 162 21.50 -6.17 -8.65
CA MET A 162 20.64 -5.19 -8.02
C MET A 162 21.33 -3.84 -8.03
N THR A 163 20.68 -2.83 -8.61
CA THR A 163 21.15 -1.46 -8.49
C THR A 163 20.91 -0.99 -7.07
N LYS A 164 21.83 -0.18 -6.52
CA LYS A 164 21.62 0.47 -5.23
C LYS A 164 20.22 1.13 -5.22
N PRO A 165 19.37 0.84 -4.21
CA PRO A 165 18.07 1.48 -4.11
C PRO A 165 18.19 3.00 -4.17
N LEU A 166 17.27 3.63 -4.88
CA LEU A 166 17.26 5.07 -5.11
C LEU A 166 16.13 5.71 -4.31
N LEU A 167 16.48 6.63 -3.43
CA LEU A 167 15.53 7.59 -2.89
C LEU A 167 15.35 8.70 -3.93
N ALA A 168 14.31 8.59 -4.75
CA ALA A 168 14.07 9.51 -5.86
C ALA A 168 13.46 10.84 -5.37
N SER A 169 12.77 10.82 -4.25
CA SER A 169 12.25 11.96 -3.50
C SER A 169 11.95 11.50 -2.07
N SER A 170 11.66 12.44 -1.15
CA SER A 170 11.17 12.11 0.20
C SER A 170 9.97 11.16 0.18
N ASP A 171 9.21 11.14 -0.91
CA ASP A 171 7.98 10.34 -0.99
C ASP A 171 8.11 9.10 -1.89
N ARG A 172 9.29 8.82 -2.45
CA ARG A 172 9.45 7.75 -3.43
C ARG A 172 10.80 7.05 -3.35
N ALA A 173 10.75 5.77 -2.99
CA ALA A 173 11.87 4.85 -3.12
C ALA A 173 11.70 3.97 -4.36
N VAL A 174 12.80 3.72 -5.07
CA VAL A 174 12.83 2.90 -6.27
C VAL A 174 13.85 1.79 -6.12
N PHE A 175 13.38 0.56 -6.26
CA PHE A 175 14.17 -0.66 -6.25
C PHE A 175 14.20 -1.22 -7.66
N ARG A 176 15.39 -1.55 -8.17
CA ARG A 176 15.59 -2.15 -9.49
C ARG A 176 16.52 -3.33 -9.38
N ALA A 177 16.10 -4.46 -9.92
CA ALA A 177 16.92 -5.66 -9.97
C ALA A 177 16.61 -6.47 -11.22
N SER A 178 17.59 -7.25 -11.64
CA SER A 178 17.48 -8.25 -12.68
C SER A 178 18.15 -9.54 -12.23
N GLY A 179 17.75 -10.64 -12.85
CA GLY A 179 18.37 -11.93 -12.60
C GLY A 179 17.83 -12.97 -13.58
N THR A 180 18.19 -14.22 -13.34
CA THR A 180 17.76 -15.34 -14.15
C THR A 180 17.08 -16.36 -13.24
N ILE A 181 15.80 -16.64 -13.50
CA ILE A 181 15.11 -17.75 -12.85
C ILE A 181 15.56 -19.03 -13.55
N VAL A 182 16.04 -20.02 -12.79
CA VAL A 182 16.47 -21.33 -13.29
C VAL A 182 15.66 -22.42 -12.62
N ILE A 183 15.24 -23.41 -13.41
CA ILE A 183 14.36 -24.51 -13.00
C ILE A 183 14.94 -25.81 -13.54
N GLU A 184 15.17 -26.78 -12.67
CA GLU A 184 15.42 -28.16 -13.08
C GLU A 184 14.09 -28.91 -13.15
N THR A 185 13.76 -29.48 -14.32
CA THR A 185 12.49 -30.19 -14.55
C THR A 185 12.65 -31.35 -15.54
N SER A 186 11.59 -32.08 -15.84
CA SER A 186 11.55 -33.16 -16.83
C SER A 186 10.41 -32.96 -17.85
N ARG A 187 10.45 -33.71 -18.97
CA ARG A 187 9.39 -33.65 -20.00
C ARG A 187 8.03 -34.20 -19.53
N SER A 188 8.05 -35.13 -18.57
CA SER A 188 6.90 -35.97 -18.23
C SER A 188 6.07 -35.45 -17.06
N SER A 189 6.39 -34.29 -16.48
CA SER A 189 5.59 -33.77 -15.39
C SER A 189 4.28 -33.16 -15.92
N THR A 190 3.16 -33.51 -15.30
CA THR A 190 1.91 -32.73 -15.38
C THR A 190 1.91 -31.55 -14.39
N SER A 191 3.07 -31.27 -13.79
CA SER A 191 3.22 -30.21 -12.81
C SER A 191 3.22 -28.83 -13.46
N GLU A 192 2.96 -27.82 -12.64
CA GLU A 192 3.10 -26.42 -13.02
C GLU A 192 4.52 -26.07 -13.51
N PHE A 193 5.53 -26.86 -13.12
CA PHE A 193 6.93 -26.73 -13.55
C PHE A 193 7.27 -27.58 -14.80
N SER A 194 6.30 -28.12 -15.53
CA SER A 194 6.56 -28.90 -16.75
C SER A 194 7.18 -28.05 -17.85
N VAL A 195 8.03 -28.65 -18.69
CA VAL A 195 8.69 -27.96 -19.82
C VAL A 195 7.67 -27.23 -20.70
N ASN A 196 6.52 -27.86 -20.98
CA ASN A 196 5.49 -27.25 -21.82
C ASN A 196 4.85 -26.04 -21.15
N ASN A 197 4.49 -26.15 -19.86
CA ASN A 197 3.89 -25.02 -19.13
C ASN A 197 4.89 -23.86 -18.97
N LEU A 198 6.14 -24.16 -18.64
CA LEU A 198 7.18 -23.15 -18.49
C LEU A 198 7.45 -22.39 -19.80
N LYS A 199 7.43 -23.08 -20.95
CA LYS A 199 7.53 -22.42 -22.26
C LYS A 199 6.37 -21.44 -22.51
N MET A 200 5.16 -21.73 -22.04
CA MET A 200 4.03 -20.79 -22.14
C MET A 200 4.27 -19.49 -21.35
N PHE A 201 5.04 -19.56 -20.28
CA PHE A 201 5.48 -18.39 -19.50
C PHE A 201 6.80 -17.78 -20.00
N GLY A 202 7.29 -18.18 -21.17
CA GLY A 202 8.49 -17.61 -21.79
C GLY A 202 9.81 -18.12 -21.24
N PHE A 203 9.82 -19.26 -20.53
CA PHE A 203 11.07 -19.94 -20.20
C PHE A 203 11.63 -20.66 -21.43
N THR A 204 12.96 -20.67 -21.53
CA THR A 204 13.71 -21.33 -22.61
C THR A 204 14.54 -22.46 -22.05
N THR A 205 14.78 -23.50 -22.83
CA THR A 205 15.69 -24.59 -22.43
C THR A 205 17.13 -24.09 -22.55
N ALA A 206 17.84 -24.00 -21.43
CA ALA A 206 19.24 -23.60 -21.37
C ALA A 206 20.18 -24.77 -21.69
N TYR A 207 19.88 -25.91 -21.07
CA TYR A 207 20.65 -27.15 -21.17
C TYR A 207 19.73 -28.35 -20.95
N GLN A 208 20.08 -29.49 -21.54
CA GLN A 208 19.38 -30.75 -21.38
C GLN A 208 20.40 -31.86 -21.13
N GLU A 209 20.14 -32.69 -20.12
CA GLU A 209 20.94 -33.86 -19.79
C GLU A 209 20.02 -35.07 -19.60
N SER A 210 20.08 -36.03 -20.52
CA SER A 210 19.16 -37.18 -20.55
C SER A 210 17.68 -36.75 -20.47
N SER A 211 17.00 -37.07 -19.36
CA SER A 211 15.59 -36.75 -19.09
C SER A 211 15.39 -35.43 -18.30
N LYS A 212 16.47 -34.75 -17.89
CA LYS A 212 16.45 -33.50 -17.15
C LYS A 212 16.61 -32.29 -18.08
N TYR A 213 15.83 -31.25 -17.81
CA TYR A 213 15.79 -30.00 -18.54
C TYR A 213 16.06 -28.86 -17.56
N PHE A 214 17.02 -28.01 -17.91
CA PHE A 214 17.28 -26.78 -17.19
C PHE A 214 16.60 -25.64 -17.95
N MET A 215 15.46 -25.21 -17.45
CA MET A 215 14.67 -24.11 -18.02
C MET A 215 15.11 -22.80 -17.38
N ARG A 216 15.27 -21.75 -18.19
CA ARG A 216 15.67 -20.43 -17.71
C ARG A 216 14.80 -19.30 -18.28
N LYS A 217 14.64 -18.24 -17.50
CA LYS A 217 14.07 -16.98 -17.95
C LYS A 217 14.81 -15.82 -17.31
N HIS A 218 15.27 -14.88 -18.14
CA HIS A 218 15.80 -13.61 -17.64
C HIS A 218 14.64 -12.70 -17.22
N VAL A 219 14.78 -12.05 -16.06
CA VAL A 219 13.76 -11.18 -15.47
C VAL A 219 14.39 -9.86 -15.05
N GLY A 220 13.63 -8.79 -15.20
CA GLY A 220 14.00 -7.44 -14.76
C GLY A 220 12.78 -6.75 -14.17
N TYR A 221 12.91 -6.26 -12.94
CA TYR A 221 11.80 -5.67 -12.20
C TYR A 221 12.13 -4.29 -11.65
N VAL A 222 11.08 -3.48 -11.53
CA VAL A 222 11.11 -2.15 -10.92
C VAL A 222 9.98 -2.05 -9.91
N TYR A 223 10.33 -1.86 -8.65
CA TYR A 223 9.37 -1.57 -7.59
C TYR A 223 9.50 -0.11 -7.16
N ASN A 224 8.42 0.65 -7.36
CA ASN A 224 8.27 2.01 -6.85
C ASN A 224 7.43 1.95 -5.58
N TYR A 225 8.02 2.33 -4.46
CA TYR A 225 7.35 2.45 -3.18
C TYR A 225 7.06 3.91 -2.88
N THR A 226 5.83 4.19 -2.43
CA THR A 226 5.39 5.49 -1.92
C THR A 226 4.72 5.25 -0.56
N PRO A 227 5.07 6.04 0.49
CA PRO A 227 4.41 5.96 1.78
C PRO A 227 2.91 6.26 1.70
N PHE A 228 2.17 5.83 2.73
CA PHE A 228 0.74 6.11 2.84
C PHE A 228 0.47 7.62 2.91
N GLY A 229 -0.63 8.07 2.30
CA GLY A 229 -1.11 9.46 2.37
C GLY A 229 -0.56 10.43 1.31
N ARG A 230 0.18 9.94 0.31
CA ARG A 230 0.51 10.71 -0.90
C ARG A 230 0.16 9.87 -2.13
N GLY A 231 -0.92 10.26 -2.81
CA GLY A 231 -1.45 9.65 -4.05
C GLY A 231 -2.26 10.67 -4.82
#